data_AF-A0A6P6Y903-F1
#
_entry.id   AF-A0A6P6Y903-F1
#
_cell.length_a   1.000
_cell.length_b   1.000
_cell.length_c   1.000
_cell.angle_alpha   90.00
_cell.angle_beta   90.00
_cell.angle_gamma   90.00
#
_symmetry.space_group_name_H-M   'P 1'
#
loop_
_entity.id
_entity.type
_entity.pdbx_description
1 polymer ?
#
loop_
_entity_poly.entity_id
_entity_poly.type
_entity_poly.pdbx_seq_one_letter_code
_entity_poly.pdbx_strand_id
1 'polypeptide(L)'
;MSIACYIIFPQVYSLDLVQNSFIMKITLLIEATLIFHNVFALIQCALLLSYTILAIYQVLHCELAIINKNFLKLLKKLQNGHRINTKELKQLKFILNQHITLSYYILRPDKTTWSQALYYYALISIPINVTIMCELIVEDLLPETKLLIIMIAIVHGITGSFPFLLAANMSSDFHSIKDYLPAMQLQLKRSTHLRLKLKYDDLYERLITGRKISYTFGTLGNLTFRGLFEAFLGYIIGKL
;
A
#
# COMPACT_ATOMS: atom_id res chain seq x y z
N MET A 1 4.94 21.53 9.24
CA MET A 1 6.08 21.47 10.19
C MET A 1 7.14 22.57 9.98
N SER A 2 7.55 22.94 8.77
CA SER A 2 8.57 23.99 8.56
C SER A 2 8.11 25.41 8.94
N ILE A 3 6.83 25.74 8.73
CA ILE A 3 6.27 27.08 8.98
C ILE A 3 6.12 27.34 10.49
N ALA A 4 5.58 26.37 11.24
CA ALA A 4 5.47 26.46 12.69
C ALA A 4 6.85 26.60 13.37
N CYS A 5 7.86 25.83 12.94
CA CYS A 5 9.24 26.03 13.41
C CYS A 5 9.78 27.42 13.05
N TYR A 6 9.51 27.94 11.85
CA TYR A 6 9.98 29.26 11.41
C TYR A 6 9.32 30.43 12.17
N ILE A 7 8.10 30.25 12.67
CA ILE A 7 7.37 31.26 13.45
C ILE A 7 7.72 31.16 14.95
N ILE A 8 7.82 29.94 15.48
CA ILE A 8 8.06 29.71 16.91
C ILE A 8 9.53 29.93 17.28
N PHE A 9 10.50 29.56 16.42
CA PHE A 9 11.92 29.71 16.74
C PHE A 9 12.34 31.16 17.03
N PRO A 10 11.99 32.15 16.19
CA PRO A 10 12.31 33.54 16.45
C PRO A 10 11.63 34.07 17.73
N GLN A 11 10.38 33.67 17.97
CA GLN A 11 9.64 34.07 19.17
C GLN A 11 10.29 33.49 20.44
N VAL A 12 10.68 32.21 20.43
CA VAL A 12 11.37 31.57 21.56
C VAL A 12 12.78 32.16 21.78
N TYR A 13 13.51 32.49 20.71
CA TYR A 13 14.81 33.20 20.81
C TYR A 13 14.68 34.64 21.31
N SER A 14 13.49 35.25 21.19
CA SER A 14 13.21 36.61 21.67
C SER A 14 12.86 36.69 23.16
N LEU A 15 12.67 35.55 23.85
CA LEU A 15 12.43 35.53 25.29
C LEU A 15 13.68 35.99 26.06
N ASP A 16 13.53 36.94 26.98
CA ASP A 16 14.63 37.50 27.80
C ASP A 16 15.47 36.44 28.51
N LEU A 17 14.84 35.34 28.95
CA LEU A 17 15.51 34.21 29.60
C LEU A 17 16.50 33.50 28.68
N VAL A 18 16.13 33.35 27.39
CA VAL A 18 16.92 32.71 26.35
C VAL A 18 17.97 33.68 25.81
N GLN A 19 17.65 34.97 25.68
CA GLN A 19 18.60 35.99 25.23
C GLN A 19 19.79 36.15 26.18
N ASN A 20 19.56 36.02 27.48
CA ASN A 20 20.58 36.23 28.51
C ASN A 20 21.38 34.97 28.89
N SER A 21 20.94 33.78 28.46
CA SER A 21 21.63 32.52 28.79
C SER A 21 22.23 31.85 27.55
N PHE A 22 23.57 31.85 27.47
CA PHE A 22 24.31 31.16 26.42
C PHE A 22 24.03 29.65 26.40
N ILE A 23 23.85 29.03 27.57
CA ILE A 23 23.53 27.61 27.71
C ILE A 23 22.16 27.31 27.08
N MET A 24 21.13 28.12 27.36
CA MET A 24 19.82 27.92 26.75
C MET A 24 19.84 28.09 25.23
N LYS A 25 20.60 29.06 24.70
CA LYS A 25 20.76 29.21 23.24
C LYS A 25 21.36 27.96 22.61
N ILE A 26 22.37 27.37 23.23
CA ILE A 26 22.99 26.12 22.75
C ILE A 26 22.01 24.96 22.86
N THR A 27 21.30 24.80 23.98
CA THR A 27 20.33 23.71 24.15
C THR A 27 19.22 23.79 23.10
N LEU A 28 18.66 24.97 22.86
CA LEU A 28 17.65 25.17 21.83
C LEU A 28 18.18 24.90 20.42
N LEU A 29 19.42 25.28 20.11
CA LEU A 29 20.06 24.95 18.84
C LEU A 29 20.23 23.43 18.65
N ILE A 30 20.64 22.72 19.71
CA ILE A 30 20.78 21.26 19.70
C ILE A 30 19.41 20.60 19.51
N GLU A 31 18.37 21.05 20.21
CA GLU A 31 17.01 20.54 20.04
C GLU A 31 16.47 20.82 18.63
N ALA A 32 16.70 22.02 18.09
CA ALA A 32 16.34 22.38 16.71
C ALA A 32 16.94 21.40 15.72
N THR A 33 18.26 21.20 15.81
CA THR A 33 19.02 20.37 14.89
C THR A 33 18.61 18.90 15.01
N LEU A 34 18.33 18.40 16.22
CA LEU A 34 17.78 17.07 16.45
C LEU A 34 16.39 16.91 15.82
N ILE A 35 15.49 17.87 16.02
CA ILE A 35 14.15 17.85 15.41
C ILE A 35 14.24 17.86 13.88
N PHE A 36 15.06 18.76 13.31
CA PHE A 36 15.26 18.82 11.86
C PHE A 36 15.84 17.51 11.31
N HIS A 37 16.84 16.93 11.98
CA HIS A 37 17.41 15.65 11.59
C HIS A 37 16.36 14.52 11.62
N ASN A 38 15.56 14.45 12.69
CA ASN A 38 14.50 13.45 12.83
C ASN A 38 13.41 13.59 11.76
N VAL A 39 12.99 14.82 11.45
CA VAL A 39 12.02 15.09 10.38
C VAL A 39 12.57 14.66 9.03
N PHE A 40 13.83 14.98 8.75
CA PHE A 40 14.47 14.58 7.50
C PHE A 40 14.60 13.06 7.38
N ALA A 41 15.00 12.38 8.46
CA ALA A 41 15.05 10.92 8.51
C ALA A 41 13.66 10.30 8.28
N LEU A 42 12.60 10.84 8.89
CA LEU A 42 11.22 10.39 8.67
C LEU A 42 10.78 10.54 7.21
N ILE A 43 11.10 11.67 6.57
CA ILE A 43 10.81 11.90 5.16
C ILE A 43 11.56 10.90 4.28
N GLN A 44 12.85 10.65 4.57
CA GLN A 44 13.64 9.66 3.85
C GLN A 44 13.08 8.25 3.99
N CYS A 45 12.67 7.85 5.20
CA CYS A 45 12.04 6.56 5.45
C CYS A 45 10.70 6.43 4.70
N ALA A 46 9.88 7.47 4.71
CA ALA A 46 8.62 7.51 3.97
C ALA A 46 8.83 7.38 2.45
N LEU A 47 9.81 8.10 1.90
CA LEU A 47 10.17 8.00 0.49
C LEU A 47 10.68 6.60 0.14
N LEU A 48 11.59 6.05 0.95
CA LEU A 48 12.12 4.70 0.75
C LEU A 48 11.01 3.65 0.78
N LEU A 49 10.07 3.75 1.72
CA LEU A 49 8.90 2.87 1.80
C LEU A 49 8.05 2.95 0.52
N SER A 50 7.74 4.16 0.07
CA SER A 50 6.94 4.39 -1.15
C SER A 50 7.65 3.84 -2.40
N TYR A 51 8.95 4.09 -2.55
CA TYR A 51 9.73 3.58 -3.69
C TYR A 51 9.85 2.06 -3.69
N THR A 52 10.05 1.45 -2.52
CA THR A 52 10.15 -0.01 -2.40
C THR A 52 8.82 -0.70 -2.71
N ILE A 53 7.70 -0.15 -2.23
CA ILE A 53 6.35 -0.65 -2.58
C ILE A 53 6.09 -0.49 -4.08
N LEU A 54 6.44 0.66 -4.66
CA LEU A 54 6.29 0.89 -6.10
C LEU A 54 7.11 -0.09 -6.93
N ALA A 55 8.37 -0.32 -6.56
CA ALA A 55 9.25 -1.27 -7.26
C ALA A 55 8.69 -2.70 -7.19
N ILE A 56 8.26 -3.15 -6.01
CA ILE A 56 7.65 -4.47 -5.84
C ILE A 56 6.36 -4.59 -6.65
N TYR A 57 5.52 -3.56 -6.59
CA TYR A 57 4.29 -3.49 -7.38
C TYR A 57 4.58 -3.62 -8.88
N GLN A 58 5.52 -2.85 -9.41
CA GLN A 58 5.86 -2.90 -10.84
C GLN A 58 6.33 -4.28 -11.29
N VAL A 59 7.24 -4.90 -10.52
CA VAL A 59 7.74 -6.25 -10.83
C VAL A 59 6.59 -7.26 -10.84
N LEU A 60 5.76 -7.25 -9.79
CA LEU A 60 4.67 -8.22 -9.66
C LEU A 60 3.55 -7.99 -10.67
N HIS A 61 3.20 -6.73 -10.92
CA HIS A 61 2.20 -6.36 -11.91
C HIS A 61 2.61 -6.85 -13.31
N CYS A 62 3.87 -6.61 -13.70
CA CYS A 62 4.40 -7.08 -14.99
C CYS A 62 4.36 -8.61 -15.10
N GLU A 63 4.85 -9.34 -14.09
CA GLU A 63 4.85 -10.81 -14.09
C GLU A 63 3.42 -11.36 -14.13
N LEU A 64 2.51 -10.84 -13.30
CA LEU A 64 1.10 -11.22 -13.30
C LEU A 64 0.42 -10.93 -14.63
N ALA A 65 0.67 -9.76 -15.24
CA ALA A 65 0.10 -9.41 -16.53
C ALA A 65 0.54 -10.39 -17.62
N ILE A 66 1.80 -10.81 -17.63
CA ILE A 66 2.32 -11.83 -18.56
C ILE A 66 1.66 -13.18 -18.30
N ILE A 67 1.58 -13.62 -17.05
CA ILE A 67 0.97 -14.90 -16.66
C ILE A 67 -0.52 -14.92 -17.04
N ASN A 68 -1.26 -13.87 -16.70
CA ASN A 68 -2.69 -13.74 -16.99
C ASN A 68 -2.95 -13.69 -18.50
N LYS A 69 -2.13 -12.95 -19.27
CA LYS A 69 -2.22 -12.94 -20.73
C LYS A 69 -1.98 -14.32 -21.33
N ASN A 70 -0.99 -15.05 -20.83
CA ASN A 70 -0.69 -16.42 -21.28
C ASN A 70 -1.81 -17.39 -20.92
N PHE A 71 -2.38 -17.27 -19.73
CA PHE A 71 -3.54 -18.05 -19.28
C PHE A 71 -4.76 -17.81 -20.19
N LEU A 72 -5.11 -16.54 -20.44
CA LEU A 72 -6.25 -16.17 -21.28
C LEU A 72 -6.06 -16.63 -22.73
N LYS A 73 -4.85 -16.51 -23.28
CA LYS A 73 -4.52 -17.05 -24.61
C LYS A 73 -4.74 -18.56 -24.67
N LEU A 74 -4.34 -19.28 -23.64
CA LEU A 74 -4.51 -20.72 -23.58
C LEU A 74 -5.99 -21.09 -23.42
N LEU A 75 -6.72 -20.42 -22.54
CA LEU A 75 -8.15 -20.62 -22.34
C LEU A 75 -8.94 -20.44 -23.63
N LYS A 76 -8.67 -19.36 -24.39
CA LYS A 76 -9.33 -19.10 -25.68
C LYS A 76 -9.10 -20.22 -26.70
N LYS A 77 -7.88 -20.77 -26.76
CA LYS A 77 -7.58 -21.93 -27.63
C LYS A 77 -8.41 -23.15 -27.27
N LEU A 78 -8.56 -23.42 -25.97
CA LEU A 78 -9.30 -24.57 -25.47
C LEU A 78 -10.81 -24.42 -25.66
N GLN A 79 -11.34 -23.20 -25.51
CA GLN A 79 -12.75 -22.90 -25.77
C GLN A 79 -13.14 -23.13 -27.24
N ASN A 80 -12.21 -23.00 -28.18
CA ASN A 80 -12.42 -23.28 -29.60
C ASN A 80 -12.44 -24.78 -29.94
N GLY A 81 -12.70 -25.65 -28.96
CA GLY A 81 -12.80 -27.11 -29.15
C GLY A 81 -11.46 -27.85 -29.21
N HIS A 82 -10.34 -27.16 -28.94
CA HIS A 82 -9.02 -27.80 -28.94
C HIS A 82 -8.85 -28.70 -27.72
N ARG A 83 -8.46 -29.96 -27.94
CA ARG A 83 -8.17 -30.89 -26.84
C ARG A 83 -6.83 -30.53 -26.19
N ILE A 84 -6.82 -30.51 -24.86
CA ILE A 84 -5.61 -30.24 -24.07
C ILE A 84 -4.53 -31.28 -24.40
N ASN A 85 -3.41 -30.81 -24.94
CA ASN A 85 -2.23 -31.65 -25.17
C ASN A 85 -1.24 -31.59 -23.99
N THR A 86 -0.16 -32.38 -24.05
CA THR A 86 0.84 -32.44 -22.97
C THR A 86 1.61 -31.13 -22.77
N LYS A 87 1.82 -30.34 -23.83
CA LYS A 87 2.50 -29.03 -23.78
C LYS A 87 1.63 -28.01 -23.06
N GLU A 88 0.35 -27.95 -23.39
CA GLU A 88 -0.64 -27.07 -22.75
C GLU A 88 -0.83 -27.43 -21.27
N LEU A 89 -0.84 -28.72 -20.94
CA LEU A 89 -0.86 -29.18 -19.55
C LEU A 89 0.38 -28.71 -18.77
N LYS A 90 1.57 -28.76 -19.38
CA LYS A 90 2.81 -28.22 -18.77
C LYS A 90 2.71 -26.70 -18.59
N GLN A 91 2.15 -25.98 -19.56
CA GLN A 91 1.94 -24.54 -19.46
C GLN A 91 0.97 -24.16 -18.33
N LEU A 92 -0.15 -24.88 -18.18
CA LEU A 92 -1.08 -24.66 -17.06
C LEU A 92 -0.40 -24.91 -15.71
N LYS A 93 0.34 -26.02 -15.59
CA LYS A 93 1.12 -26.30 -14.37
C LYS A 93 2.11 -25.18 -14.07
N PHE A 94 2.80 -24.67 -15.10
CA PHE A 94 3.73 -23.57 -14.95
C PHE A 94 3.02 -22.29 -14.47
N ILE A 95 1.92 -21.90 -15.12
CA ILE A 95 1.11 -20.73 -14.73
C ILE A 95 0.66 -20.84 -13.28
N LEU A 96 0.10 -21.98 -12.89
CA LEU A 96 -0.35 -22.24 -11.52
C LEU A 96 0.80 -22.11 -10.51
N ASN A 97 1.94 -22.74 -10.81
CA ASN A 97 3.11 -22.67 -9.93
C ASN A 97 3.64 -21.24 -9.80
N GLN A 98 3.69 -20.49 -10.91
CA GLN A 98 4.10 -19.08 -10.87
C GLN A 98 3.14 -18.25 -10.02
N HIS A 99 1.82 -18.42 -10.19
CA HIS A 99 0.85 -17.72 -9.37
C HIS A 99 1.04 -18.01 -7.87
N ILE A 100 1.27 -19.28 -7.50
CA ILE A 100 1.54 -19.68 -6.12
C ILE A 100 2.83 -19.03 -5.59
N THR A 101 3.90 -19.06 -6.38
CA THR A 101 5.19 -18.44 -6.03
C THR A 101 5.06 -16.93 -5.83
N LEU A 102 4.40 -16.22 -6.74
CA LEU A 102 4.18 -14.77 -6.61
C LEU A 102 3.29 -14.45 -5.39
N SER A 103 2.27 -15.27 -5.13
CA SER A 103 1.43 -15.12 -3.94
C SER A 103 2.26 -15.25 -2.66
N TYR A 104 3.22 -16.16 -2.65
CA TYR A 104 4.12 -16.36 -1.51
C TYR A 104 5.05 -15.16 -1.28
N TYR A 105 5.56 -14.54 -2.36
CA TYR A 105 6.35 -13.31 -2.26
C TYR A 105 5.58 -12.11 -1.74
N ILE A 106 4.24 -12.17 -1.67
CA ILE A 106 3.43 -11.18 -0.98
C ILE A 106 3.13 -11.59 0.45
N LEU A 107 2.57 -12.78 0.64
CA LEU A 107 2.05 -13.20 1.94
C LEU A 107 3.14 -13.38 3.00
N ARG A 108 4.34 -13.83 2.60
CA ARG A 108 5.44 -14.04 3.54
C ARG A 108 5.98 -12.71 4.10
N PRO A 109 6.47 -11.77 3.27
CA PRO A 109 7.02 -10.53 3.79
C PRO A 109 5.94 -9.61 4.37
N ASP A 110 4.68 -9.75 3.96
CA ASP A 110 3.55 -9.11 4.64
C ASP A 110 3.50 -9.49 6.11
N LYS A 111 3.51 -10.79 6.41
CA LYS A 111 3.45 -11.31 7.79
C LYS A 111 4.62 -10.87 8.66
N THR A 112 5.80 -10.62 8.09
CA THR A 112 7.02 -10.34 8.86
C THR A 112 7.38 -8.87 8.96
N THR A 113 7.08 -8.06 7.93
CA THR A 113 7.68 -6.73 7.79
C THR A 113 6.69 -5.70 7.27
N TRP A 114 6.05 -5.97 6.13
CA TRP A 114 5.22 -4.94 5.48
C TRP A 114 3.98 -4.57 6.27
N SER A 115 3.34 -5.55 6.91
CA SER A 115 2.13 -5.29 7.70
C SER A 115 2.37 -4.28 8.82
N GLN A 116 3.50 -4.39 9.52
CA GLN A 116 3.90 -3.46 10.58
C GLN A 116 4.37 -2.12 10.02
N ALA A 117 5.17 -2.12 8.95
CA ALA A 117 5.67 -0.90 8.34
C ALA A 117 4.51 -0.01 7.83
N LEU A 118 3.52 -0.62 7.16
CA LEU A 118 2.33 0.07 6.67
C LEU A 118 1.44 0.57 7.82
N TYR A 119 1.33 -0.20 8.91
CA TYR A 119 0.65 0.23 10.12
C TYR A 119 1.29 1.47 10.73
N TYR A 120 2.62 1.46 10.96
CA TYR A 120 3.33 2.61 11.50
C TYR A 120 3.27 3.83 10.57
N TYR A 121 3.36 3.60 9.26
CA TYR A 121 3.29 4.68 8.28
C TYR A 121 1.99 5.48 8.40
N ALA A 122 0.84 4.80 8.51
CA ALA A 122 -0.41 5.51 8.68
C ALA A 122 -0.68 5.96 10.13
N LEU A 123 -0.13 5.29 11.15
CA LEU A 123 -0.15 5.82 12.52
C LEU A 123 0.57 7.16 12.62
N ILE A 124 1.60 7.41 11.81
CA ILE A 124 2.28 8.70 11.72
C ILE A 124 1.51 9.68 10.83
N SER A 125 0.99 9.22 9.68
CA SER A 125 0.31 10.10 8.71
C SER A 125 -1.04 10.62 9.22
N ILE A 126 -1.79 9.83 10.00
CA ILE A 126 -3.11 10.24 10.52
C ILE A 126 -3.00 11.47 11.45
N PRO A 127 -2.17 11.48 12.51
CA PRO A 127 -1.99 12.65 13.36
C PRO A 127 -1.54 13.89 12.60
N ILE A 128 -0.61 13.77 11.63
CA ILE A 128 -0.17 14.91 10.82
C ILE A 128 -1.36 15.51 10.06
N ASN A 129 -2.18 14.68 9.42
CA ASN A 129 -3.40 15.13 8.75
C ASN A 129 -4.40 15.77 9.70
N VAL A 130 -4.54 15.25 10.92
CA VAL A 130 -5.41 15.84 11.95
C VAL A 130 -4.89 17.21 12.38
N THR A 131 -3.60 17.36 12.68
CA THR A 131 -3.01 18.64 13.07
C THR A 131 -3.17 19.68 11.99
N ILE A 132 -2.91 19.33 10.72
CA ILE A 132 -3.09 20.24 9.58
C ILE A 132 -4.55 20.70 9.47
N MET A 133 -5.51 19.79 9.63
CA MET A 133 -6.93 20.14 9.60
C MET A 133 -7.33 20.99 10.80
N CYS A 134 -6.79 20.73 12.00
CA CYS A 134 -7.01 21.57 13.17
C CYS A 134 -6.50 23.00 12.95
N GLU A 135 -5.27 23.17 12.43
CA GLU A 135 -4.73 24.49 12.08
C GLU A 135 -5.64 25.21 11.06
N LEU A 136 -6.11 24.51 10.02
CA LEU A 136 -6.98 25.09 8.99
C LEU A 136 -8.38 25.50 9.47
N ILE A 137 -8.91 24.84 10.52
CA ILE A 137 -10.27 25.06 11.04
C ILE A 137 -10.27 26.05 12.20
N VAL A 138 -9.28 25.98 13.10
CA VAL A 138 -9.28 26.68 14.39
C VAL A 138 -8.54 28.00 14.32
N GLU A 139 -7.49 28.12 13.52
CA GLU A 139 -6.65 29.33 13.49
C GLU A 139 -7.12 30.33 12.43
N ASP A 140 -7.24 31.60 12.82
CA ASP A 140 -7.45 32.73 11.91
C ASP A 140 -6.14 33.06 11.18
N LEU A 141 -5.85 32.25 10.16
CA LEU A 141 -4.65 32.34 9.36
C LEU A 141 -4.80 33.37 8.23
N LEU A 142 -3.70 34.06 7.92
CA LEU A 142 -3.58 34.90 6.72
C LEU A 142 -3.91 34.06 5.45
N PRO A 143 -4.58 34.63 4.43
CA PRO A 143 -5.00 33.88 3.24
C PRO A 143 -3.86 33.13 2.54
N GLU A 144 -2.67 33.72 2.49
CA GLU A 144 -1.46 33.14 1.90
C GLU A 144 -0.99 31.90 2.68
N THR A 145 -0.99 31.97 4.01
CA THR A 145 -0.62 30.85 4.89
C THR A 145 -1.64 29.71 4.78
N LYS A 146 -2.93 30.04 4.68
CA LYS A 146 -4.00 29.06 4.48
C LYS A 146 -3.83 28.30 3.17
N LEU A 147 -3.54 28.99 2.07
CA LEU A 147 -3.28 28.37 0.78
C LEU A 147 -2.07 27.41 0.85
N LEU A 148 -0.99 27.84 1.51
CA LEU A 148 0.21 27.03 1.68
C LEU A 148 -0.08 25.75 2.49
N ILE A 149 -0.83 25.85 3.59
CA ILE A 149 -1.19 24.69 4.41
C ILE A 149 -2.13 23.75 3.66
N ILE A 150 -3.09 24.26 2.88
CA ILE A 150 -3.94 23.44 2.00
C ILE A 150 -3.09 22.65 0.99
N MET A 151 -2.10 23.30 0.36
CA MET A 151 -1.20 22.63 -0.59
C MET A 151 -0.38 21.53 0.10
N ILE A 152 0.12 21.80 1.31
CA ILE A 152 0.81 20.79 2.13
C ILE A 152 -0.12 19.62 2.45
N ALA A 153 -1.37 19.90 2.84
CA ALA A 153 -2.38 18.88 3.13
C ALA A 153 -2.65 17.98 1.92
N ILE A 154 -2.80 18.57 0.73
CA ILE A 154 -3.04 17.84 -0.52
C ILE A 154 -1.83 16.97 -0.86
N VAL A 155 -0.61 17.53 -0.81
CA VAL A 155 0.61 16.77 -1.10
C VAL A 155 0.79 15.62 -0.11
N HIS A 156 0.58 15.85 1.19
CA HIS A 156 0.67 14.81 2.21
C HIS A 156 -0.42 13.75 2.04
N GLY A 157 -1.65 14.14 1.72
CA GLY A 157 -2.75 13.22 1.46
C GLY A 157 -2.50 12.33 0.24
N ILE A 158 -2.02 12.91 -0.87
CA ILE A 158 -1.67 12.15 -2.09
C ILE A 158 -0.51 11.21 -1.80
N THR A 159 0.59 11.71 -1.23
CA THR A 159 1.78 10.88 -0.96
C THR A 159 1.52 9.81 0.09
N GLY A 160 0.68 10.10 1.10
CA GLY A 160 0.28 9.15 2.13
C GLY A 160 -0.66 8.07 1.61
N SER A 161 -1.57 8.40 0.69
CA SER A 161 -2.53 7.43 0.12
C SER A 161 -1.93 6.52 -0.96
N PHE A 162 -0.88 6.99 -1.65
CA PHE A 162 -0.31 6.32 -2.81
C PHE A 162 0.18 4.87 -2.54
N PRO A 163 0.96 4.57 -1.48
CA PRO A 163 1.39 3.20 -1.18
C PRO A 163 0.23 2.24 -0.94
N PHE A 164 -0.83 2.73 -0.31
CA PHE A 164 -2.03 1.95 -0.03
C PHE A 164 -2.82 1.62 -1.29
N LEU A 165 -2.96 2.61 -2.21
CA LEU A 165 -3.59 2.40 -3.50
C LEU A 165 -2.83 1.38 -4.35
N LEU A 166 -1.48 1.43 -4.36
CA LEU A 166 -0.66 0.43 -5.05
C LEU A 166 -0.84 -0.97 -4.47
N ALA A 167 -0.85 -1.10 -3.14
CA ALA A 167 -1.08 -2.38 -2.47
C ALA A 167 -2.47 -2.95 -2.79
N ALA A 168 -3.50 -2.11 -2.81
CA ALA A 168 -4.87 -2.48 -3.18
C ALA A 168 -4.98 -2.89 -4.66
N ASN A 169 -4.32 -2.16 -5.56
CA ASN A 169 -4.32 -2.49 -6.98
C ASN A 169 -3.60 -3.81 -7.24
N MET A 170 -2.45 -4.04 -6.57
CA MET A 170 -1.74 -5.31 -6.63
C MET A 170 -2.65 -6.48 -6.21
N SER A 171 -3.41 -6.32 -5.12
CA SER A 171 -4.39 -7.32 -4.72
C SER A 171 -5.43 -7.54 -5.82
N SER A 172 -5.92 -6.47 -6.45
CA SER A 172 -6.87 -6.59 -7.57
C SER A 172 -6.30 -7.42 -8.73
N ASP A 173 -5.03 -7.18 -9.10
CA ASP A 173 -4.35 -7.89 -10.19
C ASP A 173 -4.26 -9.40 -9.94
N PHE A 174 -3.90 -9.81 -8.71
CA PHE A 174 -3.91 -11.22 -8.32
C PHE A 174 -5.29 -11.88 -8.42
N HIS A 175 -6.35 -11.12 -8.13
CA HIS A 175 -7.72 -11.65 -8.12
C HIS A 175 -8.43 -11.53 -9.48
N SER A 176 -7.85 -10.83 -10.45
CA SER A 176 -8.44 -10.62 -11.79
C SER A 176 -8.67 -11.92 -12.58
N ILE A 177 -7.89 -12.98 -12.29
CA ILE A 177 -8.00 -14.26 -13.01
C ILE A 177 -9.18 -15.12 -12.54
N LYS A 178 -9.77 -14.81 -11.37
CA LYS A 178 -10.78 -15.65 -10.70
C LYS A 178 -11.98 -15.97 -11.61
N ASP A 179 -12.40 -15.00 -12.43
CA ASP A 179 -13.61 -15.12 -13.26
C ASP A 179 -13.39 -16.10 -14.44
N TYR A 180 -12.13 -16.36 -14.79
CA TYR A 180 -11.74 -17.25 -15.88
C TYR A 180 -11.39 -18.67 -15.42
N LEU A 181 -11.19 -18.87 -14.10
CA LEU A 181 -10.84 -20.18 -13.54
C LEU A 181 -11.94 -21.24 -13.76
N PRO A 182 -13.25 -20.96 -13.56
CA PRO A 182 -14.30 -21.94 -13.81
C PRO A 182 -14.31 -22.45 -15.25
N ALA A 183 -14.15 -21.54 -16.22
CA ALA A 183 -14.09 -21.90 -17.63
C ALA A 183 -12.91 -22.84 -17.93
N MET A 184 -11.74 -22.59 -17.32
CA MET A 184 -10.59 -23.48 -17.44
C MET A 184 -10.85 -24.86 -16.79
N GLN A 185 -11.47 -24.89 -15.62
CA GLN A 185 -11.78 -26.15 -14.92
C GLN A 185 -12.77 -27.03 -15.69
N LEU A 186 -13.67 -26.44 -16.48
CA LEU A 186 -14.58 -27.18 -17.37
C LEU A 186 -13.82 -27.87 -18.51
N GLN A 187 -12.79 -27.23 -19.06
CA GLN A 187 -11.95 -27.82 -20.11
C GLN A 187 -11.05 -28.96 -19.59
N LEU A 188 -10.70 -28.93 -18.30
CA LEU A 188 -9.94 -30.01 -17.66
C LEU A 188 -10.84 -31.23 -17.41
N LYS A 189 -10.70 -32.26 -18.25
CA LYS A 189 -11.41 -33.53 -18.10
C LYS A 189 -11.06 -34.23 -16.77
N ARG A 190 -12.10 -34.71 -16.07
CA ARG A 190 -12.03 -35.26 -14.70
C ARG A 190 -11.19 -36.54 -14.61
N SER A 191 -11.07 -37.33 -15.67
CA SER A 191 -10.34 -38.61 -15.66
C SER A 191 -8.83 -38.48 -15.93
N THR A 192 -8.40 -37.56 -16.78
CA THR A 192 -6.98 -37.44 -17.20
C THR A 192 -6.21 -36.35 -16.47
N HIS A 193 -6.89 -35.34 -15.94
CA HIS A 193 -6.26 -34.13 -15.40
C HIS A 193 -6.72 -33.77 -13.98
N LEU A 194 -7.28 -34.75 -13.25
CA LEU A 194 -7.90 -34.54 -11.93
C LEU A 194 -7.03 -33.74 -10.97
N ARG A 195 -5.74 -34.13 -10.83
CA ARG A 195 -4.82 -33.47 -9.90
C ARG A 195 -4.61 -31.99 -10.22
N LEU A 196 -4.55 -31.63 -11.50
CA LEU A 196 -4.38 -30.23 -11.90
C LEU A 196 -5.68 -29.45 -11.68
N LYS A 197 -6.82 -30.07 -12.00
CA LYS A 197 -8.14 -29.49 -11.76
C LYS A 197 -8.35 -29.15 -10.28
N LEU A 198 -8.05 -30.09 -9.38
CA LEU A 198 -8.14 -29.88 -7.93
C LEU A 198 -7.27 -28.73 -7.44
N LYS A 199 -6.06 -28.56 -8.00
CA LYS A 199 -5.21 -27.42 -7.63
C LYS A 199 -5.73 -26.07 -8.13
N TYR A 200 -6.37 -26.04 -9.30
CA TYR A 200 -7.04 -24.83 -9.77
C TYR A 200 -8.31 -24.53 -8.97
N ASP A 201 -8.96 -25.56 -8.44
CA ASP A 201 -10.08 -25.42 -7.51
C ASP A 201 -9.64 -24.81 -6.19
N ASP A 202 -8.56 -25.33 -5.59
CA ASP A 202 -7.92 -24.72 -4.41
C ASP A 202 -7.53 -23.25 -4.68
N LEU A 203 -6.94 -22.96 -5.86
CA LEU A 203 -6.63 -21.58 -6.22
C LEU A 203 -7.88 -20.70 -6.31
N TYR A 204 -8.94 -21.19 -6.95
CA TYR A 204 -10.20 -20.46 -7.10
C TYR A 204 -10.85 -20.16 -5.74
N GLU A 205 -10.93 -21.17 -4.88
CA GLU A 205 -11.42 -21.03 -3.51
C GLU A 205 -10.60 -19.98 -2.74
N ARG A 206 -9.27 -20.05 -2.81
CA ARG A 206 -8.39 -19.07 -2.17
C ARG A 206 -8.61 -17.64 -2.64
N LEU A 207 -8.90 -17.43 -3.94
CA LEU A 207 -9.16 -16.11 -4.49
C LEU A 207 -10.55 -15.57 -4.07
N ILE A 208 -11.55 -16.44 -3.89
CA ILE A 208 -12.90 -16.00 -3.55
C ILE A 208 -13.12 -15.93 -2.03
N THR A 209 -12.97 -17.05 -1.34
CA THR A 209 -13.34 -17.22 0.07
C THR A 209 -12.13 -17.23 1.00
N GLY A 210 -10.97 -17.67 0.51
CA GLY A 210 -9.76 -17.77 1.32
C GLY A 210 -9.12 -16.42 1.68
N ARG A 211 -8.01 -16.51 2.41
CA ARG A 211 -7.19 -15.33 2.76
C ARG A 211 -6.75 -14.63 1.49
N LYS A 212 -7.10 -13.35 1.37
CA LYS A 212 -6.74 -12.51 0.23
C LYS A 212 -5.23 -12.42 0.07
N ILE A 213 -4.77 -12.53 -1.17
CA ILE A 213 -3.39 -12.26 -1.57
C ILE A 213 -3.23 -10.74 -1.64
N SER A 214 -3.00 -10.14 -0.48
CA SER A 214 -2.86 -8.69 -0.31
C SER A 214 -1.89 -8.40 0.82
N TYR A 215 -1.31 -7.20 0.82
CA TYR A 215 -0.73 -6.66 2.03
C TYR A 215 -1.80 -6.41 3.08
N THR A 216 -1.40 -6.36 4.34
CA THR A 216 -2.27 -6.10 5.48
C THR A 216 -1.83 -4.83 6.21
N PHE A 217 -2.75 -4.29 6.99
CA PHE A 217 -2.52 -3.14 7.84
C PHE A 217 -2.44 -3.60 9.29
N GLY A 218 -1.32 -4.17 9.72
CA GLY A 218 -1.22 -4.80 11.04
C GLY A 218 -2.41 -5.75 11.32
N THR A 219 -3.12 -5.47 12.41
CA THR A 219 -4.34 -6.19 12.82
C THR A 219 -5.64 -5.61 12.24
N LEU A 220 -5.58 -4.47 11.53
CA LEU A 220 -6.78 -3.76 11.04
C LEU A 220 -7.38 -4.35 9.76
N GLY A 221 -6.64 -5.21 9.05
CA GLY A 221 -7.18 -6.01 7.95
C GLY A 221 -6.41 -5.92 6.63
N ASN A 222 -7.07 -6.34 5.55
CA ASN A 222 -6.45 -6.48 4.22
C ASN A 222 -6.49 -5.16 3.43
N LEU A 223 -5.36 -4.76 2.86
CA LEU A 223 -5.25 -3.62 1.94
C LEU A 223 -5.81 -3.98 0.56
N THR A 224 -7.12 -3.91 0.47
CA THR A 224 -7.91 -4.05 -0.76
C THR A 224 -8.70 -2.77 -0.98
N PHE A 225 -9.22 -2.52 -2.18
CA PHE A 225 -10.06 -1.33 -2.41
C PHE A 225 -11.24 -1.25 -1.43
N ARG A 226 -11.85 -2.39 -1.11
CA ARG A 226 -12.88 -2.48 -0.08
C ARG A 226 -12.36 -2.08 1.30
N GLY A 227 -11.21 -2.63 1.72
CA GLY A 227 -10.60 -2.29 3.00
C GLY A 227 -10.21 -0.80 3.11
N LEU A 228 -9.71 -0.21 2.02
CA LEU A 228 -9.42 1.23 1.97
C LEU A 228 -10.69 2.07 2.06
N PHE A 229 -11.76 1.66 1.38
CA PHE A 229 -13.05 2.33 1.45
C PHE A 229 -13.65 2.25 2.86
N GLU A 230 -13.61 1.08 3.50
CA GLU A 230 -14.05 0.88 4.88
C GLU A 230 -13.23 1.72 5.87
N ALA A 231 -11.90 1.78 5.71
CA ALA A 231 -11.04 2.63 6.53
C ALA A 231 -11.32 4.12 6.34
N PHE A 232 -11.56 4.56 5.09
CA PHE A 232 -11.94 5.93 4.79
C PHE A 232 -13.31 6.31 5.38
N LEU A 233 -14.31 5.45 5.24
CA LEU A 233 -15.61 5.64 5.87
C LEU A 233 -15.51 5.66 7.39
N GLY A 234 -14.71 4.76 7.99
CA GLY A 234 -14.45 4.76 9.43
C GLY A 234 -13.83 6.07 9.90
N TYR A 235 -12.90 6.65 9.13
CA TYR A 235 -12.30 7.95 9.41
C TYR A 235 -13.32 9.11 9.34
N ILE A 236 -14.31 9.04 8.46
CA ILE A 236 -15.37 10.06 8.35
C ILE A 236 -16.42 9.89 9.45
N ILE A 237 -16.91 8.67 9.67
CA ILE A 237 -18.01 8.37 10.59
C ILE A 237 -17.55 8.48 12.05
N GLY A 238 -16.30 8.13 12.37
CA GLY A 238 -15.73 8.35 13.71
C GLY A 238 -15.50 9.82 14.08
N LYS A 239 -15.83 10.76 13.18
CA LYS A 239 -15.74 12.22 13.36
C LYS A 239 -17.11 12.92 13.33
N LEU A 240 -18.21 12.18 13.26
CA LEU A 240 -19.59 12.67 13.45
C LEU A 240 -20.11 12.26 14.83
#